data_AF-A0A2V8VZC9-F1
#
_entry.id   AF-A0A2V8VZC9-F1
#
_cell.length_a   1.000
_cell.length_b   1.000
_cell.length_c   1.000
_cell.angle_alpha   90.00
_cell.angle_beta   90.00
_cell.angle_gamma   90.00
#
_symmetry.space_group_name_H-M   'P 1'
#
loop_
_entity.id
_entity.type
_entity.pdbx_description
1 polymer ?
#
loop_
_entity_poly.entity_id
_entity_poly.type
_entity_poly.pdbx_seq_one_letter_code
_entity_poly.pdbx_strand_id
1 'polypeptide(L)'
;MPLAGDSQLPRLARSVKHQAWLATPTVVFALMTVGCTASYRPGLGELMNFTQMRHAKLWFAGQEQNWQLAQYEVDELQEGFDEVVRFHASHKDSPLPLSLLVPKIMTQPMADVRDAIKAHDERSFVTAYDELTAGCNSCHQAANFRFNVVKRPVGGSWFSNQAFTVGQ
;
A
#
# COMPACT_ATOMS: atom_id res chain seq x y z
N MET A 1 -76.47 2.85 34.23
CA MET A 1 -77.71 3.61 33.92
C MET A 1 -77.36 4.71 32.91
N PRO A 2 -78.26 5.05 31.98
CA PRO A 2 -78.37 4.38 30.67
C PRO A 2 -78.16 5.41 29.52
N LEU A 3 -78.42 5.21 28.22
CA LEU A 3 -79.21 4.28 27.39
C LEU A 3 -78.29 3.65 26.29
N ALA A 4 -78.65 2.71 25.41
CA ALA A 4 -79.81 2.48 24.53
C ALA A 4 -80.06 3.60 23.48
N GLY A 5 -80.32 3.30 22.20
CA GLY A 5 -80.40 1.97 21.57
C GLY A 5 -80.55 2.05 20.05
N ASP A 6 -80.71 0.88 19.42
CA ASP A 6 -80.76 0.71 17.98
C ASP A 6 -81.92 1.42 17.28
N SER A 7 -81.67 1.84 16.03
CA SER A 7 -82.65 1.89 14.93
C SER A 7 -81.90 2.27 13.65
N GLN A 8 -82.10 1.69 12.48
CA GLN A 8 -82.86 0.55 12.02
C GLN A 8 -82.40 0.33 10.55
N LEU A 9 -82.20 -0.93 10.15
CA LEU A 9 -81.99 -1.32 8.75
C LEU A 9 -83.23 -0.90 7.90
N PRO A 10 -83.07 -0.68 6.58
CA PRO A 10 -83.12 -1.84 5.70
C PRO A 10 -82.10 -1.87 4.55
N ARG A 11 -81.77 -3.10 4.16
CA ARG A 11 -81.10 -3.48 2.91
C ARG A 11 -81.99 -3.11 1.72
N LEU A 12 -81.40 -2.96 0.53
CA LEU A 12 -81.84 -3.74 -0.65
C LEU A 12 -80.81 -3.72 -1.79
N ALA A 13 -80.79 -4.83 -2.53
CA ALA A 13 -80.24 -5.09 -3.88
C ALA A 13 -78.91 -4.41 -4.31
N ARG A 14 -77.82 -5.16 -4.49
CA ARG A 14 -77.45 -5.84 -5.77
C ARG A 14 -77.55 -4.92 -7.01
N SER A 15 -76.42 -4.63 -7.66
CA SER A 15 -75.93 -5.40 -8.83
C SER A 15 -74.62 -4.80 -9.40
N VAL A 16 -74.01 -5.51 -10.37
CA VAL A 16 -72.94 -5.05 -11.30
C VAL A 16 -71.64 -4.57 -10.61
N LYS A 17 -70.68 -5.46 -10.33
CA LYS A 17 -69.58 -5.85 -11.26
C LYS A 17 -68.98 -4.65 -12.00
N HIS A 18 -67.71 -4.32 -11.75
CA HIS A 18 -66.64 -4.35 -12.76
C HIS A 18 -65.28 -4.21 -12.06
N GLN A 19 -64.29 -4.98 -12.52
CA GLN A 19 -62.97 -5.07 -11.90
C GLN A 19 -62.11 -3.89 -12.35
N ALA A 20 -61.81 -2.96 -11.43
CA ALA A 20 -60.68 -2.06 -11.59
C ALA A 20 -59.42 -2.80 -11.15
N TRP A 21 -58.55 -3.12 -12.11
CA TRP A 21 -57.31 -3.85 -11.84
C TRP A 21 -56.30 -2.95 -11.15
N LEU A 22 -55.98 -3.25 -9.88
CA LEU A 22 -54.88 -2.63 -9.15
C LEU A 22 -53.54 -3.22 -9.65
N ALA A 23 -53.01 -2.68 -10.73
CA ALA A 23 -51.63 -2.93 -11.14
C ALA A 23 -50.68 -2.14 -10.23
N THR A 24 -50.34 -2.70 -9.08
CA THR A 24 -49.24 -2.18 -8.25
C THR A 24 -47.90 -2.49 -8.92
N PRO A 25 -47.09 -1.49 -9.31
CA PRO A 25 -45.74 -1.76 -9.80
C PRO A 25 -44.88 -2.22 -8.61
N THR A 26 -44.64 -3.52 -8.53
CA THR A 26 -43.67 -4.08 -7.57
C THR A 26 -42.29 -3.59 -7.98
N VAL A 27 -41.78 -2.57 -7.28
CA VAL A 27 -40.40 -2.09 -7.49
C VAL A 27 -39.46 -3.18 -7.01
N VAL A 28 -38.99 -4.01 -7.95
CA VAL A 28 -37.91 -4.96 -7.70
C VAL A 28 -36.64 -4.14 -7.50
N PHE A 29 -36.31 -3.87 -6.24
CA PHE A 29 -34.97 -3.44 -5.85
C PHE A 29 -34.01 -4.58 -6.20
N ALA A 30 -33.40 -4.48 -7.39
CA ALA A 30 -32.24 -5.27 -7.72
C ALA A 30 -31.15 -4.92 -6.69
N LEU A 31 -30.83 -5.88 -5.81
CA LEU A 31 -29.62 -5.75 -5.00
C LEU A 31 -28.45 -5.68 -5.96
N MET A 32 -27.87 -4.48 -6.10
CA MET A 32 -26.53 -4.34 -6.66
C MET A 32 -25.57 -5.03 -5.69
N THR A 33 -25.35 -6.33 -5.89
CA THR A 33 -24.20 -7.01 -5.34
C THR A 33 -22.99 -6.34 -5.95
N VAL A 34 -22.42 -5.38 -5.23
CA VAL A 34 -21.08 -4.84 -5.51
C VAL A 34 -20.15 -6.04 -5.46
N GLY A 35 -19.82 -6.57 -6.64
CA GLY A 35 -18.89 -7.67 -6.76
C GLY A 35 -17.60 -7.26 -6.06
N CYS A 36 -17.08 -8.12 -5.20
CA CYS A 36 -15.86 -7.86 -4.46
C CYS A 36 -14.75 -7.52 -5.47
N THR A 37 -14.38 -6.24 -5.56
CA THR A 37 -13.29 -5.81 -6.41
C THR A 37 -12.03 -6.47 -5.87
N ALA A 38 -11.32 -7.21 -6.73
CA ALA A 38 -10.04 -7.79 -6.35
C ALA A 38 -9.14 -6.67 -5.83
N SER A 39 -8.64 -6.80 -4.60
CA SER A 39 -7.79 -5.79 -4.00
C SER A 39 -6.52 -5.62 -4.83
N TYR A 40 -6.15 -4.37 -5.11
CA TYR A 40 -4.95 -4.06 -5.88
C TYR A 40 -3.72 -4.67 -5.20
N ARG A 41 -2.86 -5.30 -6.01
CA ARG A 41 -1.63 -5.96 -5.57
C ARG A 41 -0.52 -5.60 -6.55
N PRO A 42 0.36 -4.64 -6.20
CA PRO A 42 1.51 -4.27 -7.02
C PRO A 42 2.36 -5.46 -7.43
N GLY A 43 3.01 -5.37 -8.59
CA GLY A 43 3.98 -6.39 -9.02
C GLY A 43 5.25 -6.36 -8.15
N LEU A 44 5.94 -7.49 -7.95
CA LEU A 44 7.21 -7.49 -7.20
C LEU A 44 8.25 -6.57 -7.85
N GLY A 45 8.33 -6.57 -9.19
CA GLY A 45 9.23 -5.68 -9.93
C GLY A 45 8.87 -4.19 -9.80
N GLU A 46 7.58 -3.87 -9.62
CA GLU A 46 7.11 -2.50 -9.38
C GLU A 46 7.54 -2.02 -7.99
N LEU A 47 7.28 -2.82 -6.94
CA LEU A 47 7.73 -2.55 -5.58
C LEU A 47 9.25 -2.40 -5.49
N MET A 48 10.00 -3.30 -6.14
CA MET A 48 11.47 -3.26 -6.14
C MET A 48 12.03 -2.08 -6.95
N ASN A 49 11.34 -1.64 -8.00
CA ASN A 49 11.71 -0.42 -8.73
C ASN A 49 11.47 0.84 -7.87
N PHE A 50 10.34 0.93 -7.16
CA PHE A 50 10.11 2.02 -6.20
C PHE A 50 11.13 1.99 -5.05
N THR A 51 11.41 0.81 -4.48
CA THR A 51 12.45 0.59 -3.46
C THR A 51 13.83 1.09 -3.94
N GLN A 52 14.23 0.77 -5.18
CA GLN A 52 15.49 1.25 -5.74
C GLN A 52 15.51 2.77 -5.95
N MET A 53 14.38 3.39 -6.31
CA MET A 53 14.29 4.85 -6.39
C MET A 53 14.39 5.50 -5.00
N ARG A 54 13.74 4.94 -3.97
CA ARG A 54 13.88 5.40 -2.57
C ARG A 54 15.33 5.27 -2.08
N HIS A 55 15.98 4.14 -2.34
CA HIS A 55 17.41 3.92 -2.06
C HIS A 55 18.34 4.92 -2.78
N ALA A 56 18.02 5.33 -4.01
CA ALA A 56 18.77 6.37 -4.70
C ALA A 56 18.51 7.79 -4.15
N LYS A 57 17.26 8.14 -3.83
CA LYS A 57 16.91 9.44 -3.22
C LYS A 57 17.52 9.62 -1.83
N LEU A 58 17.53 8.54 -1.04
CA LEU A 58 18.17 8.47 0.27
C LEU A 58 19.66 8.85 0.20
N TRP A 59 20.40 8.35 -0.81
CA TRP A 59 21.79 8.74 -1.05
C TRP A 59 21.95 10.25 -1.26
N PHE A 60 21.20 10.80 -2.21
CA PHE A 60 21.29 12.22 -2.54
C PHE A 60 20.87 13.12 -1.36
N ALA A 61 19.86 12.71 -0.58
CA ALA A 61 19.45 13.43 0.63
C ALA A 61 20.55 13.44 1.71
N GLY A 62 21.20 12.30 1.95
CA GLY A 62 22.29 12.21 2.92
C GLY A 62 23.59 12.91 2.48
N GLN A 63 23.89 12.92 1.18
CA GLN A 63 25.03 13.66 0.62
C GLN A 63 24.86 15.19 0.75
N GLU A 64 23.64 15.69 0.58
CA GLU A 64 23.32 17.12 0.81
C GLU A 64 23.02 17.44 2.29
N GLN A 65 23.27 16.50 3.21
CA GLN A 65 22.99 16.60 4.65
C GLN A 65 21.54 17.03 4.96
N ASN A 66 20.59 16.70 4.09
CA ASN A 66 19.17 16.97 4.27
C ASN A 66 18.55 15.83 5.07
N TRP A 67 18.86 15.82 6.37
CA TRP A 67 18.50 14.75 7.29
C TRP A 67 16.99 14.50 7.41
N GLN A 68 16.16 15.54 7.24
CA GLN A 68 14.71 15.39 7.20
C GLN A 68 14.26 14.59 5.96
N LEU A 69 14.82 14.89 4.79
CA LEU A 69 14.54 14.12 3.57
C LEU A 69 15.15 12.70 3.65
N ALA A 70 16.34 12.55 4.21
CA ALA A 70 16.97 11.23 4.40
C ALA A 70 16.13 10.35 5.34
N GLN A 71 15.60 10.91 6.44
CA GLN A 71 14.68 10.22 7.35
C GLN A 71 13.40 9.79 6.62
N TYR A 72 12.79 10.69 5.83
CA TYR A 72 11.61 10.37 5.03
C TYR A 72 11.87 9.23 4.01
N GLU A 73 12.97 9.30 3.25
CA GLU A 73 13.27 8.29 2.23
C GLU A 73 13.67 6.92 2.85
N VAL A 74 14.24 6.86 4.07
CA VAL A 74 14.49 5.57 4.77
C VAL A 74 13.23 5.00 5.45
N ASP A 75 12.24 5.83 5.76
CA ASP A 75 10.90 5.38 6.18
C ASP A 75 10.14 4.77 5.01
N GLU A 76 10.02 5.49 3.90
CA GLU A 76 9.42 4.99 2.66
C GLU A 76 10.13 3.73 2.10
N LEU A 77 11.44 3.62 2.29
CA LEU A 77 12.19 2.43 1.91
C LEU A 77 11.82 1.22 2.79
N GLN A 78 11.53 1.43 4.08
CA GLN A 78 11.05 0.36 4.96
C GLN A 78 9.63 -0.07 4.58
N GLU A 79 8.74 0.88 4.26
CA GLU A 79 7.38 0.57 3.80
C GLU A 79 7.41 -0.29 2.53
N GLY A 80 8.30 0.01 1.57
CA GLY A 80 8.51 -0.83 0.38
C GLY A 80 8.94 -2.27 0.70
N PHE A 81 9.77 -2.48 1.73
CA PHE A 81 10.13 -3.83 2.19
C PHE A 81 8.97 -4.55 2.89
N ASP A 82 8.18 -3.84 3.70
CA ASP A 82 7.01 -4.38 4.39
C ASP A 82 5.91 -4.77 3.37
N GLU A 83 5.73 -3.97 2.32
CA GLU A 83 4.87 -4.29 1.17
C GLU A 83 5.34 -5.53 0.41
N VAL A 84 6.64 -5.75 0.23
CA VAL A 84 7.18 -6.98 -0.36
C VAL A 84 6.87 -8.19 0.52
N VAL A 85 7.02 -8.08 1.84
CA VAL A 85 6.64 -9.16 2.78
C VAL A 85 5.14 -9.44 2.71
N ARG A 86 4.30 -8.40 2.67
CA ARG A 86 2.83 -8.48 2.60
C ARG A 86 2.31 -9.04 1.29
N PHE A 87 2.82 -8.54 0.16
CA PHE A 87 2.31 -8.82 -1.18
C PHE A 87 3.13 -9.84 -1.97
N HIS A 88 4.32 -10.25 -1.52
CA HIS A 88 5.17 -11.23 -2.22
C HIS A 88 5.94 -12.14 -1.25
N ALA A 89 5.28 -12.56 -0.15
CA ALA A 89 5.85 -13.44 0.88
C ALA A 89 6.64 -14.65 0.33
N SER A 90 6.29 -15.17 -0.84
CA SER A 90 7.11 -16.08 -1.63
C SER A 90 7.15 -15.65 -3.10
N HIS A 91 8.18 -16.09 -3.83
CA HIS A 91 8.31 -15.87 -5.27
C HIS A 91 8.77 -17.16 -5.96
N LYS A 92 8.21 -17.47 -7.14
CA LYS A 92 8.40 -18.77 -7.84
C LYS A 92 9.86 -19.12 -8.16
N ASP A 93 10.70 -18.12 -8.36
CA ASP A 93 12.12 -18.30 -8.70
C ASP A 93 13.03 -18.25 -7.45
N SER A 94 12.51 -17.81 -6.30
CA SER A 94 13.27 -17.70 -5.06
C SER A 94 13.28 -19.04 -4.32
N PRO A 95 14.44 -19.56 -3.88
CA PRO A 95 14.54 -20.82 -3.13
C PRO A 95 14.05 -20.68 -1.68
N LEU A 96 13.92 -19.45 -1.18
CA LEU A 96 13.45 -19.13 0.17
C LEU A 96 12.31 -18.09 0.12
N PRO A 97 11.34 -18.12 1.05
CA PRO A 97 10.30 -17.10 1.16
C PRO A 97 10.90 -15.69 1.36
N LEU A 98 10.39 -14.69 0.63
CA LEU A 98 10.80 -13.29 0.83
C LEU A 98 10.39 -12.78 2.21
N SER A 99 9.31 -13.32 2.79
CA SER A 99 8.92 -13.06 4.18
C SER A 99 9.94 -13.54 5.23
N LEU A 100 10.89 -14.39 4.84
CA LEU A 100 12.05 -14.75 5.67
C LEU A 100 13.30 -13.96 5.25
N LEU A 101 13.57 -13.82 3.95
CA LEU A 101 14.77 -13.15 3.46
C LEU A 101 14.81 -11.65 3.81
N VAL A 102 13.71 -10.92 3.61
CA VAL A 102 13.65 -9.47 3.84
C VAL A 102 13.99 -9.11 5.29
N PRO A 103 13.28 -9.60 6.34
CA PRO A 103 13.65 -9.28 7.71
C PRO A 103 15.01 -9.86 8.12
N LYS A 104 15.42 -11.01 7.57
CA LYS A 104 16.73 -11.62 7.91
C LYS A 104 17.92 -10.80 7.41
N ILE A 105 17.77 -10.08 6.29
CA ILE A 105 18.87 -9.38 5.61
C ILE A 105 18.78 -7.86 5.81
N MET A 106 17.58 -7.27 5.79
CA MET A 106 17.42 -5.81 5.73
C MET A 106 17.24 -5.14 7.09
N THR A 107 16.81 -5.85 8.14
CA THR A 107 16.51 -5.23 9.45
C THR A 107 17.71 -4.51 10.07
N GLN A 108 18.92 -5.11 10.03
CA GLN A 108 20.10 -4.47 10.62
C GLN A 108 20.59 -3.28 9.78
N PRO A 109 20.85 -3.40 8.46
CA PRO A 109 21.30 -2.25 7.66
C PRO A 109 20.30 -1.08 7.64
N MET A 110 18.99 -1.35 7.71
CA MET A 110 17.98 -0.29 7.86
C MET A 110 18.08 0.42 9.22
N ALA A 111 18.37 -0.30 10.30
CA ALA A 111 18.61 0.29 11.62
C ALA A 111 19.88 1.15 11.63
N ASP A 112 20.98 0.64 11.08
CA ASP A 112 22.27 1.34 11.05
C ASP A 112 22.20 2.66 10.27
N VAL A 113 21.52 2.66 9.11
CA VAL A 113 21.28 3.89 8.33
C VAL A 113 20.38 4.87 9.09
N ARG A 114 19.31 4.39 9.75
CA ARG A 114 18.43 5.23 10.58
C ARG A 114 19.19 5.88 11.73
N ASP A 115 20.09 5.16 12.38
CA ASP A 115 20.84 5.70 13.51
C ASP A 115 21.91 6.70 13.08
N ALA A 116 22.57 6.47 11.93
CA ALA A 116 23.44 7.47 11.31
C ALA A 116 22.70 8.76 10.90
N ILE A 117 21.47 8.63 10.34
CA ILE A 117 20.60 9.77 10.02
C ILE A 117 20.22 10.55 11.27
N LYS A 118 19.76 9.87 12.35
CA LYS A 118 19.42 10.53 13.63
C LYS A 118 20.61 11.25 14.26
N ALA A 119 21.82 10.73 14.07
CA ALA A 119 23.06 11.32 14.56
C ALA A 119 23.57 12.49 13.72
N HIS A 120 23.00 12.73 12.52
CA HIS A 120 23.53 13.64 11.50
C HIS A 120 25.01 13.37 11.16
N ASP A 121 25.45 12.10 11.24
CA ASP A 121 26.84 11.70 10.97
C ASP A 121 26.99 11.22 9.53
N GLU A 122 27.52 12.09 8.67
CA GLU A 122 27.78 11.81 7.26
C GLU A 122 28.71 10.61 7.05
N ARG A 123 29.73 10.40 7.90
CA ARG A 123 30.67 9.29 7.73
C ARG A 123 29.98 7.97 8.05
N SER A 124 29.26 7.92 9.17
CA SER A 124 28.48 6.74 9.55
C SER A 124 27.36 6.48 8.54
N PHE A 125 26.72 7.52 7.98
CA PHE A 125 25.71 7.39 6.93
C PHE A 125 26.27 6.75 5.66
N VAL A 126 27.43 7.22 5.17
CA VAL A 126 28.06 6.65 3.97
C VAL A 126 28.42 5.18 4.17
N THR A 127 28.91 4.80 5.35
CA THR A 127 29.21 3.39 5.69
C THR A 127 27.93 2.55 5.74
N ALA A 128 26.93 2.97 6.51
CA ALA A 128 25.68 2.23 6.66
C ALA A 128 24.90 2.13 5.32
N TYR A 129 24.99 3.15 4.46
CA TYR A 129 24.40 3.13 3.11
C TYR A 129 25.04 2.06 2.20
N ASP A 130 26.36 1.89 2.27
CA ASP A 130 27.04 0.83 1.53
C ASP A 130 26.66 -0.56 2.08
N GLU A 131 26.50 -0.71 3.39
CA GLU A 131 26.04 -1.94 4.04
C GLU A 131 24.58 -2.27 3.65
N LEU A 132 23.71 -1.26 3.59
CA LEU A 132 22.35 -1.39 3.05
C LEU A 132 22.36 -1.81 1.57
N THR A 133 23.26 -1.23 0.77
CA THR A 133 23.45 -1.59 -0.65
C THR A 133 23.95 -3.03 -0.80
N ALA A 134 24.85 -3.48 0.09
CA ALA A 134 25.29 -4.86 0.17
C ALA A 134 24.15 -5.81 0.61
N GLY A 135 23.28 -5.35 1.52
CA GLY A 135 22.05 -6.04 1.92
C GLY A 135 21.11 -6.29 0.73
N CYS A 136 20.83 -5.25 -0.06
CA CYS A 136 20.03 -5.37 -1.30
C CYS A 136 20.59 -6.47 -2.23
N ASN A 137 21.90 -6.41 -2.50
CA ASN A 137 22.57 -7.39 -3.36
C ASN A 137 22.59 -8.81 -2.77
N SER A 138 22.73 -8.94 -1.45
CA SER A 138 22.67 -10.23 -0.74
C SER A 138 21.28 -10.84 -0.81
N CYS A 139 20.22 -10.03 -0.67
CA CYS A 139 18.84 -10.45 -0.86
C CYS A 139 18.59 -10.88 -2.32
N HIS A 140 19.04 -10.11 -3.30
CA HIS A 140 18.97 -10.49 -4.71
C HIS A 140 19.70 -11.81 -5.00
N GLN A 141 20.87 -12.05 -4.39
CA GLN A 141 21.57 -13.32 -4.52
C GLN A 141 20.76 -14.48 -3.91
N ALA A 142 20.29 -14.33 -2.67
CA ALA A 142 19.51 -15.35 -1.96
C ALA A 142 18.17 -15.68 -2.65
N ALA A 143 17.57 -14.70 -3.33
CA ALA A 143 16.31 -14.85 -4.06
C ALA A 143 16.47 -15.22 -5.56
N ASN A 144 17.65 -15.66 -6.00
CA ASN A 144 18.01 -15.99 -7.40
C ASN A 144 18.01 -14.83 -8.42
N PHE A 145 17.88 -13.58 -7.97
CA PHE A 145 17.90 -12.35 -8.80
C PHE A 145 19.30 -11.71 -8.94
N ARG A 146 20.40 -12.44 -8.68
CA ARG A 146 21.80 -11.93 -8.66
C ARG A 146 22.28 -11.14 -9.88
N PHE A 147 21.56 -11.19 -11.01
CA PHE A 147 21.86 -10.38 -12.19
C PHE A 147 21.45 -8.91 -12.03
N ASN A 148 20.51 -8.61 -11.12
CA ASN A 148 20.10 -7.26 -10.77
C ASN A 148 21.03 -6.70 -9.68
N VAL A 149 22.13 -6.06 -10.08
CA VAL A 149 23.14 -5.55 -9.14
C VAL A 149 22.87 -4.08 -8.82
N VAL A 150 22.52 -3.81 -7.56
CA VAL A 150 22.36 -2.45 -7.02
C VAL A 150 23.73 -1.84 -6.78
N LYS A 151 23.89 -0.56 -7.11
CA LYS A 151 25.10 0.23 -6.89
C LYS A 151 24.73 1.58 -6.28
N ARG A 152 25.69 2.19 -5.58
CA ARG A 152 25.61 3.61 -5.21
C ARG A 152 25.40 4.48 -6.48
N PRO A 153 24.52 5.48 -6.46
CA PRO A 153 24.41 6.46 -7.54
C PRO A 153 25.74 7.18 -7.81
N VAL A 154 25.98 7.58 -9.05
CA VAL A 154 27.23 8.24 -9.47
C VAL A 154 26.94 9.55 -10.20
N GLY A 155 27.70 10.60 -9.88
CA GLY A 155 27.40 11.96 -10.32
C GLY A 155 26.29 12.62 -9.49
N GLY A 156 25.73 13.72 -10.02
CA GLY A 156 24.60 14.40 -9.39
C GLY A 156 23.27 13.65 -9.58
N SER A 157 22.23 14.11 -8.87
CA SER A 157 20.90 13.48 -8.92
C SER A 157 20.25 13.58 -10.30
N TRP A 158 19.78 12.43 -10.82
CA TRP A 158 18.92 12.38 -12.01
C TRP A 158 17.46 12.73 -11.71
N PHE A 159 17.08 12.86 -10.44
CA PHE A 159 15.77 13.38 -10.03
C PHE A 159 15.79 14.92 -10.09
N SER A 160 15.96 15.47 -11.30
CA SER A 160 16.15 16.91 -11.55
C SER A 160 14.95 17.80 -11.20
N ASN A 161 13.81 17.19 -10.85
CA ASN A 161 12.60 17.84 -10.36
C ASN A 161 12.46 17.79 -8.82
N GLN A 162 13.49 17.36 -8.08
CA GLN A 162 13.49 17.31 -6.62
C GLN A 162 14.69 18.07 -6.05
N ALA A 163 14.40 18.94 -5.07
CA ALA A 163 15.40 19.57 -4.22
C ALA A 163 15.98 18.55 -3.24
N PHE A 164 17.31 18.42 -3.21
CA PHE A 164 18.01 17.63 -2.18
C PHE A 164 18.70 18.53 -1.15
N THR A 165 19.10 19.74 -1.51
CA THR A 165 19.61 20.76 -0.58
C THR A 165 18.52 21.28 0.37
N VAL A 166 18.92 21.73 1.57
CA VAL A 166 18.03 22.44 2.50
C VAL A 166 17.86 23.91 2.07
N GLY A 167 16.67 24.49 2.26
CA GLY A 167 16.46 25.95 2.19
C GLY A 167 16.28 26.55 0.78
N GLN A 168 15.54 25.86 -0.09
CA GLN A 168 15.03 26.45 -1.35
C GLN A 168 13.77 27.28 -1.14
#